data_AF-A0A2G9ZAB7-F1
#
_entry.id   AF-A0A2G9ZAB7-F1
#
_cell.length_a   1.000
_cell.length_b   1.000
_cell.length_c   1.000
_cell.angle_alpha   90.00
_cell.angle_beta   90.00
_cell.angle_gamma   90.00
#
_symmetry.space_group_name_H-M   'P 1'
#
loop_
_entity.id
_entity.type
_entity.pdbx_description
1 polymer ?
#
loop_
_entity_poly.entity_id
_entity_poly.type
_entity_poly.pdbx_seq_one_letter_code
_entity_poly.pdbx_strand_id
1 'polypeptide(L)'
;MARRLAALTIACAVIPALVFAQVSNSALPDSGTTPNSPFYFLKTWKEQIQLFFTFDTEQKARRYLHLAEVRLAEYQRMIEKGTLQQAQGKYQEIADKTLMKYEDQLNSALQKAEELKNKGKDIKDLYQKVEEATSKHLQVLQENLARVPEAAKKGIEKAIEASSKVLDKAVETVGRKSIHQLESEFYGEMDNWQTYRNEPYGFEFRYPSDWIRNPAWADQETENYVSFQSPPKHYKIARKVEEEGLTGLSLEILINPTKEYKNLEEFVDEDKEENQSHRIATPATKLINSVQFYAYNTWHMGEHWHYYTLINHQIIHLRFGLSDVATAPESASLYSEFQKVSQDILSTFKFISPS
;
A
#
# COMPACT_ATOMS: atom_id res chain seq x y z
N MET A 1 22.22 67.77 32.21
CA MET A 1 21.32 67.41 33.33
C MET A 1 20.42 66.28 32.87
N ALA A 2 20.36 65.21 33.67
CA ALA A 2 19.50 64.05 33.44
C ALA A 2 18.02 64.40 33.62
N ARG A 3 17.12 63.70 32.90
CA ARG A 3 16.06 62.88 33.51
C ARG A 3 15.35 62.01 32.47
N ARG A 4 15.06 60.79 32.93
CA ARG A 4 14.51 59.61 32.25
C ARG A 4 12.97 59.63 32.30
N LEU A 5 12.31 59.02 31.32
CA LEU A 5 10.98 58.39 31.34
C LEU A 5 10.95 57.46 30.11
N ALA A 6 11.25 56.16 30.23
CA ALA A 6 10.41 55.03 30.69
C ALA A 6 9.39 54.53 29.66
N ALA A 7 9.67 53.32 29.17
CA ALA A 7 8.78 52.24 28.74
C ALA A 7 7.83 52.44 27.54
N LEU A 8 8.04 51.64 26.47
CA LEU A 8 7.27 50.39 26.30
C LEU A 8 7.95 49.52 25.23
N THR A 9 8.65 48.47 25.66
CA THR A 9 9.19 47.41 24.80
C THR A 9 8.07 46.41 24.52
N ILE A 10 7.53 46.40 23.30
CA ILE A 10 6.76 45.25 22.81
C ILE A 10 7.75 44.31 22.15
N ALA A 11 8.15 43.29 22.91
CA ALA A 11 8.87 42.14 22.42
C ALA A 11 7.91 41.31 21.55
N CYS A 12 7.95 41.49 20.23
CA CYS A 12 7.32 40.57 19.31
C CYS A 12 8.22 39.33 19.24
N ALA A 13 7.84 38.28 19.97
CA ALA A 13 8.47 36.98 19.89
C ALA A 13 8.39 36.49 18.44
N VAL A 14 9.52 36.49 17.74
CA VAL A 14 9.68 35.76 16.48
C VAL A 14 9.66 34.29 16.87
N ILE A 15 8.48 33.68 16.79
CA ILE A 15 8.34 32.23 16.86
C ILE A 15 9.14 31.68 15.66
N PRO A 16 10.15 30.82 15.88
CA PRO A 16 10.81 30.16 14.77
C PRO A 16 9.73 29.37 14.04
N ALA A 17 9.49 29.73 12.77
CA ALA A 17 8.71 28.89 11.88
C ALA A 17 9.37 27.51 11.93
N LEU A 18 8.69 26.55 12.54
CA LEU A 18 9.05 25.15 12.36
C LEU A 18 9.01 24.93 10.85
N VAL A 19 10.20 24.78 10.30
CA VAL A 19 10.41 24.15 9.02
C VAL A 19 9.72 22.81 9.12
N PHE A 20 8.54 22.68 8.51
CA PHE A 20 7.97 21.37 8.27
C PHE A 20 8.98 20.67 7.36
N ALA A 21 9.75 19.76 7.96
CA ALA A 21 10.49 18.78 7.20
C ALA A 21 9.45 18.08 6.32
N GLN A 22 9.49 18.37 5.01
CA GLN A 22 8.76 17.54 4.07
C GLN A 22 9.31 16.14 4.26
N VAL A 23 8.44 15.22 4.69
CA VAL A 23 8.72 13.79 4.63
C VAL A 23 8.97 13.50 3.16
N SER A 24 10.23 13.44 2.78
CA SER A 24 10.62 13.02 1.46
C SER A 24 10.09 11.60 1.31
N ASN A 25 9.04 11.41 0.49
CA ASN A 25 8.86 10.18 -0.26
C ASN A 25 10.25 9.83 -0.79
N SER A 26 10.88 8.77 -0.30
CA SER A 26 12.18 8.35 -0.79
C SER A 26 11.93 7.72 -2.17
N ALA A 27 11.74 8.61 -3.15
CA ALA A 27 11.47 8.32 -4.53
C ALA A 27 12.59 7.45 -5.09
N LEU A 28 12.23 6.60 -6.06
CA LEU A 28 13.21 5.92 -6.90
C LEU A 28 14.29 6.92 -7.37
N PRO A 29 15.53 6.45 -7.59
CA PRO A 29 16.58 7.33 -8.08
C PRO A 29 16.17 7.98 -9.41
N ASP A 30 16.78 9.12 -9.73
CA ASP A 30 16.52 9.77 -11.01
C ASP A 30 16.77 8.79 -12.16
N SER A 31 15.72 8.57 -12.94
CA SER A 31 15.74 7.76 -14.17
C SER A 31 16.78 8.23 -15.18
N GLY A 32 17.22 9.50 -15.14
CA GLY A 32 18.18 10.08 -16.08
C GLY A 32 17.75 9.90 -17.55
N THR A 33 18.67 9.46 -18.40
CA THR A 33 18.35 9.13 -19.80
C THR A 33 17.45 7.90 -19.87
N THR A 34 16.25 8.06 -20.42
CA THR A 34 15.24 7.00 -20.54
C THR A 34 15.48 6.08 -21.75
N PRO A 35 14.93 4.84 -21.75
CA PRO A 35 15.12 3.84 -22.81
C PRO A 35 14.66 4.27 -24.21
N ASN A 36 13.73 5.23 -24.30
CA ASN A 36 13.25 5.79 -25.56
C ASN A 36 14.22 6.82 -26.19
N SER A 37 15.30 7.18 -25.51
CA SER A 37 16.30 8.14 -26.02
C SER A 37 17.28 7.48 -27.01
N PRO A 38 17.62 8.14 -28.13
CA PRO A 38 18.63 7.66 -29.09
C PRO A 38 20.02 7.44 -28.46
N PHE A 39 20.32 8.13 -27.36
CA PHE A 39 21.61 8.05 -26.67
C PHE A 39 21.61 7.12 -25.46
N TYR A 40 20.53 6.34 -25.25
CA TYR A 40 20.42 5.40 -24.13
C TYR A 40 21.54 4.36 -24.11
N PHE A 41 22.07 3.97 -25.28
CA PHE A 41 23.19 3.03 -25.38
C PHE A 41 24.44 3.50 -24.61
N LEU A 42 24.72 4.81 -24.57
CA LEU A 42 25.84 5.38 -23.82
C LEU A 42 25.67 5.19 -22.31
N LYS A 43 24.43 5.35 -21.82
CA LYS A 43 24.09 5.09 -20.41
C LYS A 43 24.35 3.63 -20.08
N THR A 44 23.79 2.70 -20.85
CA THR A 44 23.97 1.26 -20.61
C THR A 44 25.43 0.84 -20.72
N TRP A 45 26.20 1.41 -21.65
CA TRP A 45 27.63 1.12 -21.78
C TRP A 45 28.44 1.56 -20.55
N LYS A 46 28.19 2.79 -20.05
CA LYS A 46 28.80 3.27 -18.80
C LYS A 46 28.47 2.37 -17.62
N GLU A 47 27.22 1.93 -17.51
CA GLU A 47 26.78 1.01 -16.45
C GLU A 47 27.52 -0.33 -16.51
N GLN A 48 27.69 -0.90 -17.71
CA GLN A 48 28.44 -2.15 -17.90
C GLN A 48 29.93 -1.99 -17.56
N ILE A 49 30.56 -0.88 -17.95
CA ILE A 49 31.95 -0.59 -17.54
C ILE A 49 32.06 -0.52 -16.02
N GLN A 50 31.16 0.21 -15.36
CA GLN A 50 31.16 0.32 -13.91
C GLN A 50 30.95 -1.04 -13.23
N LEU A 51 30.04 -1.87 -13.74
CA LEU A 51 29.85 -3.25 -13.25
C LEU A 51 31.10 -4.11 -13.45
N PHE A 52 31.78 -3.99 -14.59
CA PHE A 52 33.00 -4.74 -14.89
C PHE A 52 34.11 -4.45 -13.89
N PHE A 53 34.35 -3.17 -13.59
CA PHE A 53 35.39 -2.74 -12.64
C PHE A 53 34.96 -2.79 -11.16
N THR A 54 33.72 -3.17 -10.86
CA THR A 54 33.28 -3.47 -9.49
C THR A 54 33.67 -4.90 -9.13
N PHE A 55 34.89 -5.06 -8.60
CA PHE A 55 35.46 -6.38 -8.27
C PHE A 55 34.97 -6.94 -6.93
N ASP A 56 34.71 -6.06 -5.96
CA ASP A 56 34.16 -6.47 -4.68
C ASP A 56 32.73 -7.01 -4.86
N THR A 57 32.48 -8.21 -4.32
CA THR A 57 31.21 -8.93 -4.56
C THR A 57 30.02 -8.22 -3.88
N GLU A 58 30.23 -7.62 -2.72
CA GLU A 58 29.19 -6.91 -1.97
C GLU A 58 28.80 -5.62 -2.68
N GLN A 59 29.81 -4.82 -3.06
CA GLN A 59 29.63 -3.62 -3.86
C GLN A 59 28.99 -3.94 -5.21
N LYS A 60 29.29 -5.10 -5.80
CA LYS A 60 28.67 -5.56 -7.04
C LYS A 60 27.19 -5.91 -6.84
N ALA A 61 26.83 -6.58 -5.75
CA ALA A 61 25.43 -6.84 -5.38
C ALA A 61 24.65 -5.52 -5.23
N ARG A 62 25.22 -4.56 -4.49
CA ARG A 62 24.63 -3.22 -4.31
C ARG A 62 24.49 -2.48 -5.64
N ARG A 63 25.46 -2.63 -6.53
CA ARG A 63 25.42 -2.00 -7.86
C ARG A 63 24.29 -2.57 -8.71
N TYR A 64 24.09 -3.88 -8.69
CA TYR A 64 22.98 -4.52 -9.37
C TYR A 64 21.62 -4.06 -8.81
N LEU A 65 21.49 -3.99 -7.47
CA LEU A 65 20.27 -3.50 -6.82
C LEU A 65 19.95 -2.06 -7.26
N HIS A 66 20.96 -1.18 -7.26
CA HIS A 66 20.82 0.19 -7.74
C HIS A 66 20.41 0.26 -9.21
N LEU A 67 20.96 -0.59 -10.07
CA LEU A 67 20.56 -0.59 -11.48
C LEU A 67 19.10 -1.02 -11.63
N ALA A 68 18.64 -2.00 -10.85
CA ALA A 68 17.23 -2.38 -10.83
C ALA A 68 16.34 -1.17 -10.46
N GLU A 69 16.67 -0.45 -9.38
CA GLU A 69 15.98 0.80 -9.02
C GLU A 69 15.89 1.79 -10.19
N VAL A 70 16.99 1.97 -10.95
CA VAL A 70 17.02 2.86 -12.13
C VAL A 70 16.14 2.34 -13.27
N ARG A 71 16.09 1.03 -13.52
CA ARG A 71 15.19 0.45 -14.55
C ARG A 71 13.73 0.62 -14.15
N LEU A 72 13.40 0.45 -12.88
CA LEU A 72 12.05 0.70 -12.39
C LEU A 72 11.67 2.18 -12.52
N ALA A 73 12.60 3.09 -12.22
CA ALA A 73 12.39 4.54 -12.40
C ALA A 73 12.16 4.92 -13.87
N GLU A 74 12.92 4.30 -14.78
CA GLU A 74 12.73 4.48 -16.23
C GLU A 74 11.35 4.00 -16.69
N TYR A 75 10.92 2.83 -16.22
CA TYR A 75 9.61 2.29 -16.53
C TYR A 75 8.48 3.19 -15.98
N GLN A 76 8.57 3.63 -14.73
CA GLN A 76 7.63 4.58 -14.14
C GLN A 76 7.55 5.88 -14.95
N ARG A 77 8.69 6.40 -15.41
CA ARG A 77 8.72 7.60 -16.26
C ARG A 77 8.06 7.40 -17.62
N MET A 78 8.07 6.19 -18.17
CA MET A 78 7.35 5.87 -19.41
C MET A 78 5.83 5.94 -19.19
N ILE A 79 5.34 5.47 -18.03
CA ILE A 79 3.93 5.58 -17.63
C ILE A 79 3.55 7.05 -17.45
N GLU A 80 4.32 7.81 -16.67
CA GLU A 80 4.06 9.22 -16.37
C GLU A 80 4.00 10.10 -17.62
N LYS A 81 4.81 9.78 -18.63
CA LYS A 81 4.80 10.50 -19.92
C LYS A 81 3.69 10.05 -20.87
N GLY A 82 2.83 9.11 -20.48
CA GLY A 82 1.80 8.55 -21.36
C GLY A 82 2.37 7.74 -22.53
N THR A 83 3.64 7.32 -22.43
CA THR A 83 4.37 6.74 -23.57
C THR A 83 3.79 5.37 -23.94
N LEU A 84 3.28 4.63 -22.96
CA LEU A 84 2.66 3.31 -23.17
C LEU A 84 1.31 3.38 -23.91
N GLN A 85 0.61 4.50 -23.79
CA GLN A 85 -0.68 4.73 -24.46
C GLN A 85 -0.52 5.21 -25.91
N GLN A 86 0.63 5.80 -26.27
CA GLN A 86 0.77 6.63 -27.48
C GLN A 86 1.38 5.95 -28.71
N ALA A 87 1.99 4.75 -28.63
CA ALA A 87 2.50 4.11 -29.84
C ALA A 87 2.27 2.60 -29.92
N GLN A 88 1.54 2.23 -30.98
CA GLN A 88 1.42 0.92 -31.62
C GLN A 88 2.58 -0.05 -31.29
N GLY A 89 2.52 -0.74 -30.15
CA GLY A 89 3.41 -1.82 -29.74
C GLY A 89 4.89 -1.48 -29.46
N LYS A 90 5.49 -0.47 -30.11
CA LYS A 90 6.93 -0.17 -29.97
C LYS A 90 7.31 0.24 -28.54
N TYR A 91 6.51 1.10 -27.91
CA TYR A 91 6.79 1.51 -26.54
C TYR A 91 6.49 0.40 -25.54
N GLN A 92 5.57 -0.50 -25.86
CA GLN A 92 5.34 -1.72 -25.09
C GLN A 92 6.58 -2.60 -25.08
N GLU A 93 7.18 -2.88 -26.25
CA GLU A 93 8.40 -3.68 -26.35
C GLU A 93 9.57 -3.07 -25.56
N ILE A 94 9.70 -1.74 -25.60
CA ILE A 94 10.72 -1.03 -24.80
C ILE A 94 10.44 -1.18 -23.30
N ALA A 95 9.17 -1.10 -22.89
CA ALA A 95 8.76 -1.23 -21.50
C ALA A 95 9.01 -2.66 -20.99
N ASP A 96 8.63 -3.67 -21.76
CA ASP A 96 8.87 -5.08 -21.46
C ASP A 96 10.37 -5.36 -21.33
N LYS A 97 11.20 -4.87 -22.26
CA LYS A 97 12.67 -4.97 -22.15
C LYS A 97 13.23 -4.24 -20.94
N THR A 98 12.60 -3.16 -20.51
CA THR A 98 13.01 -2.41 -19.32
C THR A 98 12.71 -3.21 -18.05
N LEU A 99 11.52 -3.83 -17.96
CA LEU A 99 11.14 -4.72 -16.88
C LEU A 99 11.97 -6.01 -16.85
N MET A 100 12.29 -6.60 -18.00
CA MET A 100 13.22 -7.74 -18.07
C MET A 100 14.59 -7.39 -17.50
N LYS A 101 15.15 -6.22 -17.86
CA LYS A 101 16.43 -5.77 -17.29
C LYS A 101 16.35 -5.49 -15.79
N TYR A 102 15.23 -4.95 -15.33
CA TYR A 102 14.94 -4.78 -13.91
C TYR A 102 15.00 -6.13 -13.18
N GLU A 103 14.27 -7.13 -13.69
CA GLU A 103 14.25 -8.50 -13.15
C GLU A 103 15.66 -9.10 -13.13
N ASP A 104 16.41 -9.02 -14.23
CA ASP A 104 17.77 -9.55 -14.34
C ASP A 104 18.73 -8.92 -13.33
N GLN A 105 18.63 -7.60 -13.14
CA GLN A 105 19.48 -6.87 -12.21
C GLN A 105 19.11 -7.16 -10.76
N LEU A 106 17.82 -7.25 -10.44
CA LEU A 106 17.37 -7.61 -9.11
C LEU A 106 17.82 -9.02 -8.73
N ASN A 107 17.64 -9.99 -9.65
CA ASN A 107 18.11 -11.36 -9.46
C ASN A 107 19.64 -11.44 -9.35
N SER A 108 20.37 -10.65 -10.14
CA SER A 108 21.83 -10.57 -10.04
C SER A 108 22.29 -10.02 -8.68
N ALA A 109 21.57 -9.04 -8.12
CA ALA A 109 21.86 -8.52 -6.78
C ALA A 109 21.72 -9.63 -5.73
N LEU A 110 20.62 -10.39 -5.78
CA LEU A 110 20.37 -11.52 -4.89
C LEU A 110 21.43 -12.61 -5.06
N GLN A 111 21.76 -12.99 -6.30
CA GLN A 111 22.78 -14.00 -6.58
C GLN A 111 24.14 -13.63 -5.99
N LYS A 112 24.56 -12.36 -6.09
CA LYS A 112 25.81 -11.89 -5.48
C LYS A 112 25.76 -11.87 -3.95
N ALA A 113 24.59 -11.58 -3.36
CA ALA A 113 24.39 -11.71 -1.93
C ALA A 113 24.48 -13.18 -1.46
N GLU A 114 23.95 -14.13 -2.23
CA GLU A 114 24.07 -15.57 -1.97
C GLU A 114 25.51 -16.07 -2.09
N GLU A 115 26.27 -15.60 -3.09
CA GLU A 115 27.69 -15.93 -3.23
C GLU A 115 28.51 -15.53 -1.98
N LEU A 116 28.19 -14.38 -1.37
CA LEU A 116 28.83 -13.93 -0.13
C LEU A 116 28.41 -14.78 1.08
N LYS A 117 27.12 -15.12 1.17
CA LYS A 117 26.58 -16.01 2.21
C LYS A 117 27.29 -17.37 2.19
N ASN A 118 27.45 -17.95 1.00
CA ASN A 118 28.13 -19.24 0.82
C ASN A 118 29.63 -19.20 1.15
N LYS A 119 30.24 -18.00 1.13
CA LYS A 119 31.62 -17.76 1.57
C LYS A 119 31.74 -17.49 3.08
N GLY A 120 30.65 -17.62 3.84
CA GLY A 120 30.63 -17.39 5.29
C GLY A 120 30.86 -15.94 5.71
N LYS A 121 30.59 -14.98 4.81
CA LYS A 121 30.67 -13.54 5.12
C LYS A 121 29.43 -13.11 5.89
N ASP A 122 29.59 -12.08 6.74
CA ASP A 122 28.43 -11.38 7.29
C ASP A 122 27.73 -10.61 6.17
N ILE A 123 26.48 -11.00 5.91
CA ILE A 123 25.66 -10.55 4.80
C ILE A 123 24.38 -9.86 5.29
N LYS A 124 24.20 -9.71 6.60
CA LYS A 124 22.94 -9.24 7.19
C LYS A 124 22.53 -7.87 6.66
N ASP A 125 23.46 -6.90 6.65
CA ASP A 125 23.21 -5.55 6.13
C ASP A 125 22.89 -5.55 4.62
N LEU A 126 23.56 -6.41 3.84
CA LEU A 126 23.29 -6.51 2.41
C LEU A 126 21.88 -7.05 2.14
N TYR A 127 21.49 -8.14 2.79
CA TYR A 127 20.15 -8.70 2.63
C TYR A 127 19.05 -7.78 3.16
N GLN A 128 19.30 -7.06 4.27
CA GLN A 128 18.36 -6.06 4.77
C GLN A 128 18.14 -4.95 3.73
N LYS A 129 19.19 -4.48 3.06
CA LYS A 129 19.03 -3.47 2.00
C LYS A 129 18.35 -4.01 0.75
N VAL A 130 18.62 -5.27 0.36
CA VAL A 130 17.88 -5.93 -0.73
C VAL A 130 16.40 -5.99 -0.40
N GLU A 131 16.06 -6.38 0.83
CA GLU A 131 14.68 -6.43 1.29
C GLU A 131 14.01 -5.04 1.29
N GLU A 132 14.62 -4.04 1.93
CA GLU A 132 14.09 -2.68 2.01
C GLU A 132 13.85 -2.08 0.61
N ALA A 133 14.79 -2.27 -0.31
CA ALA A 133 14.63 -1.81 -1.70
C ALA A 133 13.55 -2.59 -2.46
N THR A 134 13.54 -3.92 -2.34
CA THR A 134 12.59 -4.77 -3.07
C THR A 134 11.15 -4.56 -2.60
N SER A 135 10.94 -4.33 -1.30
CA SER A 135 9.64 -3.94 -0.75
C SER A 135 9.13 -2.64 -1.36
N LYS A 136 10.00 -1.63 -1.50
CA LYS A 136 9.66 -0.37 -2.19
C LYS A 136 9.40 -0.59 -3.67
N HIS A 137 10.16 -1.46 -4.34
CA HIS A 137 9.92 -1.78 -5.74
C HIS A 137 8.56 -2.41 -5.98
N LEU A 138 8.15 -3.35 -5.12
CA LEU A 138 6.83 -3.98 -5.20
C LEU A 138 5.72 -2.94 -5.12
N GLN A 139 5.79 -2.03 -4.14
CA GLN A 139 4.85 -0.91 -4.03
C GLN A 139 4.74 -0.14 -5.35
N VAL A 140 5.87 0.30 -5.92
CA VAL A 140 5.87 1.07 -7.17
C VAL A 140 5.34 0.25 -8.35
N LEU A 141 5.70 -1.04 -8.44
CA LEU A 141 5.21 -1.93 -9.49
C LEU A 141 3.69 -2.12 -9.41
N GLN A 142 3.13 -2.24 -8.21
CA GLN A 142 1.68 -2.41 -8.03
C GLN A 142 0.91 -1.11 -8.28
N GLU A 143 1.43 0.04 -7.83
CA GLU A 143 0.89 1.36 -8.18
C GLU A 143 0.90 1.56 -9.71
N ASN A 144 1.95 1.12 -10.38
CA ASN A 144 2.06 1.19 -11.83
C ASN A 144 1.14 0.19 -12.55
N LEU A 145 0.84 -0.98 -11.96
CA LEU A 145 -0.05 -1.99 -12.55
C LEU A 145 -1.45 -1.43 -12.81
N ALA A 146 -1.94 -0.57 -11.91
CA ALA A 146 -3.23 0.10 -12.06
C ALA A 146 -3.22 1.19 -13.16
N ARG A 147 -2.04 1.68 -13.56
CA ARG A 147 -1.87 2.84 -14.47
C ARG A 147 -1.50 2.45 -15.90
N VAL A 148 -1.08 1.20 -16.11
CA VAL A 148 -0.63 0.72 -17.41
C VAL A 148 -1.81 0.23 -18.25
N PRO A 149 -1.74 0.32 -19.59
CA PRO A 149 -2.78 -0.24 -20.45
C PRO A 149 -2.81 -1.77 -20.35
N GLU A 150 -3.92 -2.39 -20.74
CA GLU A 150 -4.12 -3.86 -20.63
C GLU A 150 -2.98 -4.66 -21.27
N ALA A 151 -2.51 -4.23 -22.45
CA ALA A 151 -1.40 -4.85 -23.17
C ALA A 151 -0.08 -4.88 -22.39
N ALA A 152 0.06 -4.05 -21.35
CA ALA A 152 1.25 -3.93 -20.52
C ALA A 152 1.19 -4.65 -19.17
N LYS A 153 0.01 -5.08 -18.73
CA LYS A 153 -0.19 -5.69 -17.41
C LYS A 153 0.67 -6.94 -17.22
N LYS A 154 0.72 -7.82 -18.22
CA LYS A 154 1.50 -9.06 -18.16
C LYS A 154 2.99 -8.83 -17.85
N GLY A 155 3.60 -7.80 -18.43
CA GLY A 155 5.02 -7.49 -18.21
C GLY A 155 5.28 -7.09 -16.76
N ILE A 156 4.42 -6.23 -16.21
CA ILE A 156 4.57 -5.73 -14.84
C ILE A 156 4.14 -6.74 -13.78
N GLU A 157 3.14 -7.59 -14.04
CA GLU A 157 2.78 -8.74 -13.19
C GLU A 157 3.96 -9.69 -13.00
N LYS A 158 4.70 -9.97 -14.09
CA LYS A 158 5.92 -10.79 -14.03
C LYS A 158 7.01 -10.13 -13.17
N ALA A 159 7.19 -8.81 -13.30
CA ALA A 159 8.14 -8.07 -12.48
C ALA A 159 7.75 -8.07 -11.00
N ILE A 160 6.45 -8.00 -10.68
CA ILE A 160 5.91 -8.17 -9.32
C ILE A 160 6.27 -9.56 -8.80
N GLU A 161 5.95 -10.63 -9.55
CA GLU A 161 6.25 -12.01 -9.15
C GLU A 161 7.74 -12.22 -8.88
N ALA A 162 8.62 -11.72 -9.76
CA ALA A 162 10.06 -11.80 -9.58
C ALA A 162 10.53 -11.05 -8.32
N SER A 163 9.98 -9.86 -8.07
CA SER A 163 10.30 -9.04 -6.90
C SER A 163 9.84 -9.70 -5.61
N SER A 164 8.65 -10.30 -5.58
CA SER A 164 8.15 -11.06 -4.43
C SER A 164 9.09 -12.20 -4.07
N LYS A 165 9.51 -13.02 -5.06
CA LYS A 165 10.46 -14.12 -4.83
C LYS A 165 11.80 -13.65 -4.24
N VAL A 166 12.33 -12.51 -4.72
CA VAL A 166 13.56 -11.94 -4.16
C VAL A 166 13.34 -11.44 -2.74
N LEU A 167 12.21 -10.79 -2.47
CA LEU A 167 11.87 -10.30 -1.14
C LEU A 167 11.75 -11.45 -0.15
N ASP A 168 11.01 -12.52 -0.47
CA ASP A 168 10.87 -13.69 0.40
C ASP A 168 12.22 -14.29 0.77
N LYS A 169 13.08 -14.49 -0.23
CA LYS A 169 14.42 -15.02 -0.02
C LYS A 169 15.27 -14.13 0.89
N ALA A 170 15.12 -12.81 0.74
CA ALA A 170 15.84 -11.85 1.54
C ALA A 170 15.36 -11.85 3.00
N VAL A 171 14.04 -11.83 3.20
CA VAL A 171 13.39 -11.88 4.52
C VAL A 171 13.73 -13.17 5.27
N GLU A 172 13.64 -14.33 4.61
CA GLU A 172 14.06 -15.63 5.18
C GLU A 172 15.51 -15.59 5.67
N THR A 173 16.39 -14.99 4.86
CA THR A 173 17.83 -14.97 5.16
C THR A 173 18.17 -14.05 6.34
N VAL A 174 17.42 -12.96 6.55
CA VAL A 174 17.58 -12.10 7.73
C VAL A 174 16.88 -12.63 8.98
N GLY A 175 16.28 -13.82 8.92
CA GLY A 175 15.62 -14.47 10.05
C GLY A 175 14.28 -13.83 10.42
N ARG A 176 13.66 -13.10 9.49
CA ARG A 176 12.28 -12.64 9.60
C ARG A 176 11.38 -13.62 8.86
N LYS A 177 10.10 -13.72 9.24
CA LYS A 177 9.13 -14.55 8.52
C LYS A 177 8.90 -13.91 7.15
N SER A 178 9.10 -14.65 6.05
CA SER A 178 8.85 -14.14 4.68
C SER A 178 7.41 -13.70 4.51
N ILE A 179 7.12 -12.87 3.50
CA ILE A 179 5.74 -12.52 3.18
C ILE A 179 4.98 -13.78 2.82
N HIS A 180 5.55 -14.73 2.07
CA HIS A 180 4.89 -16.01 1.81
C HIS A 180 4.71 -16.89 3.06
N GLN A 181 5.64 -16.88 4.02
CA GLN A 181 5.46 -17.63 5.26
C GLN A 181 4.41 -16.96 6.15
N LEU A 182 4.45 -15.63 6.27
CA LEU A 182 3.44 -14.83 6.93
C LEU A 182 2.10 -15.05 6.25
N GLU A 183 2.00 -14.95 4.93
CA GLU A 183 0.83 -15.26 4.12
C GLU A 183 0.41 -16.71 4.29
N SER A 184 1.29 -17.72 4.36
CA SER A 184 0.86 -19.11 4.54
C SER A 184 0.36 -19.40 5.96
N GLU A 185 0.96 -18.78 6.97
CA GLU A 185 0.54 -18.87 8.37
C GLU A 185 -0.75 -18.06 8.59
N PHE A 186 -0.83 -16.89 7.97
CA PHE A 186 -1.98 -15.98 7.95
C PHE A 186 -3.16 -16.56 7.16
N TYR A 187 -2.93 -17.03 5.94
CA TYR A 187 -3.92 -17.72 5.13
C TYR A 187 -4.30 -19.07 5.73
N GLY A 188 -3.41 -19.74 6.47
CA GLY A 188 -3.72 -20.93 7.26
C GLY A 188 -4.68 -20.62 8.42
N GLU A 189 -4.53 -19.47 9.10
CA GLU A 189 -5.55 -18.95 10.03
C GLU A 189 -6.86 -18.60 9.31
N MET A 190 -6.80 -18.35 7.99
CA MET A 190 -7.94 -18.03 7.13
C MET A 190 -8.39 -19.18 6.23
N ASP A 191 -8.01 -20.44 6.46
CA ASP A 191 -8.37 -21.54 5.57
C ASP A 191 -9.90 -21.70 5.44
N ASN A 192 -10.63 -21.27 6.47
CA ASN A 192 -12.09 -21.21 6.50
C ASN A 192 -12.66 -19.82 6.13
N TRP A 193 -11.94 -18.98 5.39
CA TRP A 193 -12.46 -17.68 4.93
C TRP A 193 -12.97 -17.77 3.48
N GLN A 194 -14.09 -17.10 3.21
CA GLN A 194 -14.67 -17.01 1.89
C GLN A 194 -14.11 -15.82 1.13
N THR A 195 -14.19 -15.87 -0.20
CA THR A 195 -13.79 -14.77 -1.07
C THR A 195 -15.03 -14.02 -1.54
N TYR A 196 -15.06 -12.71 -1.33
CA TYR A 196 -15.96 -11.82 -2.06
C TYR A 196 -15.21 -11.26 -3.27
N ARG A 197 -15.83 -11.36 -4.43
CA ARG A 197 -15.31 -10.87 -5.70
C ARG A 197 -16.37 -10.00 -6.36
N ASN A 198 -15.95 -8.82 -6.80
CA ASN A 198 -16.78 -7.90 -7.58
C ASN A 198 -16.09 -7.66 -8.92
N GLU A 199 -16.52 -8.41 -9.95
CA GLU A 199 -15.95 -8.31 -11.30
C GLU A 199 -16.21 -6.96 -11.97
N PRO A 200 -17.43 -6.38 -11.91
CA PRO A 200 -17.70 -5.06 -12.51
C PRO A 200 -16.74 -3.96 -12.05
N TYR A 201 -16.39 -3.95 -10.77
CA TYR A 201 -15.50 -2.94 -10.18
C TYR A 201 -14.05 -3.42 -9.98
N GLY A 202 -13.73 -4.65 -10.39
CA GLY A 202 -12.35 -5.14 -10.48
C GLY A 202 -11.64 -5.33 -9.14
N PHE A 203 -12.30 -5.81 -8.09
CA PHE A 203 -11.64 -6.13 -6.82
C PHE A 203 -12.11 -7.44 -6.17
N GLU A 204 -11.28 -7.98 -5.28
CA GLU A 204 -11.65 -9.05 -4.37
C GLU A 204 -11.01 -8.90 -3.00
N PHE A 205 -11.62 -9.53 -1.99
CA PHE A 205 -11.06 -9.70 -0.64
C PHE A 205 -11.62 -10.98 0.00
N ARG A 206 -11.01 -11.41 1.09
CA ARG A 206 -11.48 -12.54 1.89
C ARG A 206 -12.10 -12.06 3.20
N TYR A 207 -13.09 -12.81 3.69
CA TYR A 207 -13.77 -12.54 4.95
C TYR A 207 -14.12 -13.86 5.67
N PRO A 208 -14.31 -13.86 7.01
CA PRO A 208 -14.61 -15.09 7.74
C PRO A 208 -15.90 -15.78 7.26
N SER A 209 -15.90 -17.12 7.12
CA SER A 209 -17.07 -17.88 6.60
C SER A 209 -18.33 -17.80 7.45
N ASP A 210 -18.21 -17.47 8.73
CA ASP A 210 -19.32 -17.36 9.67
C ASP A 210 -20.01 -16.01 9.59
N TRP A 211 -19.47 -15.05 8.82
CA TRP A 211 -20.15 -13.80 8.54
C TRP A 211 -21.27 -14.01 7.53
N ILE A 212 -22.39 -13.35 7.78
CA ILE A 212 -23.57 -13.41 6.92
C ILE A 212 -23.70 -12.13 6.12
N ARG A 213 -24.26 -12.23 4.90
CA ARG A 213 -24.76 -11.05 4.20
C ARG A 213 -25.87 -10.43 5.03
N ASN A 214 -25.80 -9.13 5.29
CA ASN A 214 -26.65 -8.53 6.29
C ASN A 214 -28.13 -8.60 5.85
N PRO A 215 -28.97 -9.38 6.55
CA PRO A 215 -30.35 -9.59 6.14
C PRO A 215 -31.21 -8.34 6.27
N ALA A 216 -30.82 -7.38 7.11
CA ALA A 216 -31.57 -6.12 7.31
C ALA A 216 -31.49 -5.20 6.08
N TRP A 217 -30.50 -5.39 5.20
CA TRP A 217 -30.31 -4.62 3.97
C TRP A 217 -30.21 -5.51 2.73
N ALA A 218 -30.63 -6.77 2.81
CA ALA A 218 -30.55 -7.72 1.70
C ALA A 218 -31.30 -7.23 0.45
N ASP A 219 -32.41 -6.51 0.63
CA ASP A 219 -33.19 -5.92 -0.47
C ASP A 219 -32.52 -4.68 -1.12
N GLN A 220 -31.43 -4.17 -0.53
CA GLN A 220 -30.65 -3.03 -1.03
C GLN A 220 -29.32 -3.46 -1.65
N GLU A 221 -28.98 -4.75 -1.62
CA GLU A 221 -27.77 -5.24 -2.27
C GLU A 221 -27.83 -4.99 -3.78
N THR A 222 -26.81 -4.32 -4.26
CA THR A 222 -26.64 -3.94 -5.67
C THR A 222 -25.20 -4.20 -6.06
N GLU A 223 -24.85 -4.04 -7.33
CA GLU A 223 -23.46 -4.17 -7.78
C GLU A 223 -22.52 -3.17 -7.07
N ASN A 224 -23.08 -2.05 -6.59
CA ASN A 224 -22.37 -0.95 -5.94
C ASN A 224 -22.61 -0.86 -4.41
N TYR A 225 -23.31 -1.82 -3.81
CA TYR A 225 -23.49 -1.90 -2.35
C TYR A 225 -23.60 -3.35 -1.87
N VAL A 226 -22.75 -3.72 -0.91
CA VAL A 226 -22.85 -5.00 -0.19
C VAL A 226 -22.56 -4.80 1.30
N SER A 227 -23.24 -5.57 2.15
CA SER A 227 -23.04 -5.51 3.60
C SER A 227 -22.86 -6.91 4.20
N PHE A 228 -21.91 -7.05 5.10
CA PHE A 228 -21.63 -8.26 5.86
C PHE A 228 -21.72 -7.97 7.35
N GLN A 229 -22.12 -8.99 8.11
CA GLN A 229 -22.27 -8.92 9.56
C GLN A 229 -21.60 -10.13 10.20
N SER A 230 -20.71 -9.88 11.17
CA SER A 230 -20.14 -10.94 12.00
C SER A 230 -21.21 -11.57 12.87
N PRO A 231 -21.05 -12.83 13.30
CA PRO A 231 -21.85 -13.38 14.39
C PRO A 231 -21.80 -12.45 15.61
N PRO A 232 -22.92 -12.26 16.31
CA PRO A 232 -22.94 -11.42 17.49
C PRO A 232 -22.19 -12.11 18.62
N LYS A 233 -21.39 -11.34 19.35
CA LYS A 233 -20.67 -11.73 20.55
C LYS A 233 -21.33 -11.12 21.77
N HIS A 234 -21.35 -11.89 22.85
CA HIS A 234 -21.86 -11.44 24.14
C HIS A 234 -20.84 -10.55 24.84
N TYR A 235 -21.29 -9.46 25.45
CA TYR A 235 -20.48 -8.62 26.32
C TYR A 235 -21.30 -8.14 27.52
N LYS A 236 -20.63 -7.80 28.62
CA LYS A 236 -21.30 -7.28 29.82
C LYS A 236 -21.57 -5.79 29.69
N ILE A 237 -22.84 -5.38 29.83
CA ILE A 237 -23.23 -3.98 29.79
C ILE A 237 -22.95 -3.35 31.17
N ALA A 238 -22.17 -2.26 31.19
CA ALA A 238 -21.72 -1.62 32.43
C ALA A 238 -22.84 -1.02 33.30
N ARG A 239 -24.10 -0.93 32.81
CA ARG A 239 -25.17 -0.19 33.50
C ARG A 239 -26.12 -1.02 34.36
N LYS A 240 -26.20 -2.35 34.23
CA LYS A 240 -26.90 -3.25 35.17
C LYS A 240 -26.30 -4.64 35.09
N VAL A 241 -25.98 -5.24 36.24
CA VAL A 241 -25.16 -6.46 36.42
C VAL A 241 -25.82 -7.76 35.88
N GLU A 242 -26.91 -7.69 35.12
CA GLU A 242 -27.66 -8.88 34.65
C GLU A 242 -28.10 -8.82 33.17
N GLU A 243 -27.70 -7.82 32.38
CA GLU A 243 -28.00 -7.75 30.95
C GLU A 243 -26.74 -8.01 30.10
N GLU A 244 -26.73 -9.13 29.37
CA GLU A 244 -25.76 -9.42 28.32
C GLU A 244 -26.16 -8.66 27.05
N GLY A 245 -25.25 -7.84 26.53
CA GLY A 245 -25.41 -7.18 25.23
C GLY A 245 -24.89 -8.06 24.12
N LEU A 246 -25.51 -8.00 22.94
CA LEU A 246 -24.98 -8.58 21.72
C LEU A 246 -24.34 -7.47 20.89
N THR A 247 -23.13 -7.72 20.38
CA THR A 247 -22.47 -6.82 19.42
C THR A 247 -21.75 -7.60 18.34
N GLY A 248 -21.65 -7.04 17.14
CA GLY A 248 -20.90 -7.61 16.04
C GLY A 248 -20.25 -6.51 15.21
N LEU A 249 -19.29 -6.90 14.39
CA LEU A 249 -18.66 -6.03 13.41
C LEU A 249 -19.48 -6.08 12.12
N SER A 250 -19.88 -4.92 11.61
CA SER A 250 -20.40 -4.80 10.26
C SER A 250 -19.26 -4.42 9.30
N LEU A 251 -19.33 -4.90 8.06
CA LEU A 251 -18.55 -4.41 6.94
C LEU A 251 -19.53 -4.01 5.83
N GLU A 252 -19.52 -2.74 5.46
CA GLU A 252 -20.25 -2.24 4.30
C GLU A 252 -19.27 -1.81 3.23
N ILE A 253 -19.60 -2.14 1.99
CA ILE A 253 -18.84 -1.72 0.82
C ILE A 253 -19.77 -0.90 -0.04
N LEU A 254 -19.42 0.37 -0.19
CA LEU A 254 -20.18 1.34 -0.96
C LEU A 254 -19.33 1.80 -2.13
N ILE A 255 -19.93 1.83 -3.30
CA ILE A 255 -19.31 2.33 -4.52
C ILE A 255 -20.21 3.42 -5.06
N ASN A 256 -19.63 4.58 -5.39
CA ASN A 256 -20.36 5.65 -6.05
C ASN A 256 -20.17 5.51 -7.57
N PRO A 257 -21.15 4.96 -8.31
CA PRO A 257 -21.00 4.74 -9.75
C PRO A 257 -21.06 6.04 -10.56
N THR A 258 -21.57 7.13 -9.97
CA THR A 258 -21.90 8.36 -10.71
C THR A 258 -20.77 9.37 -10.77
N LYS A 259 -19.78 9.24 -9.89
CA LYS A 259 -18.73 10.24 -9.71
C LYS A 259 -17.35 9.63 -9.88
N GLU A 260 -16.59 10.23 -10.77
CA GLU A 260 -15.23 9.83 -11.10
C GLU A 260 -14.19 10.77 -10.50
N TYR A 261 -13.06 10.22 -10.07
CA TYR A 261 -11.92 10.93 -9.53
C TYR A 261 -10.64 10.53 -10.27
N LYS A 262 -9.75 11.49 -10.50
CA LYS A 262 -8.46 11.25 -11.18
C LYS A 262 -7.50 10.50 -10.28
N ASN A 263 -7.55 10.77 -8.98
CA ASN A 263 -6.71 10.17 -7.95
C ASN A 263 -7.42 10.24 -6.60
N LEU A 264 -6.85 9.56 -5.61
CA LEU A 264 -7.42 9.52 -4.27
C LEU A 264 -7.34 10.89 -3.57
N GLU A 265 -6.32 11.69 -3.88
CA GLU A 265 -6.15 13.04 -3.32
C GLU A 265 -7.31 13.98 -3.69
N GLU A 266 -7.80 13.92 -4.93
CA GLU A 266 -8.96 14.70 -5.40
C GLU A 266 -10.22 14.36 -4.60
N PHE A 267 -10.47 13.07 -4.32
CA PHE A 267 -11.56 12.64 -3.45
C PHE A 267 -11.36 13.14 -2.00
N VAL A 268 -10.13 13.04 -1.48
CA VAL A 268 -9.80 13.42 -0.11
C VAL A 268 -10.00 14.91 0.14
N ASP A 269 -9.62 15.75 -0.82
CA ASP A 269 -9.77 17.20 -0.69
C ASP A 269 -11.25 17.58 -0.69
N GLU A 270 -12.10 16.89 -1.45
CA GLU A 270 -13.54 17.07 -1.40
C GLU A 270 -14.18 16.56 -0.09
N ASP A 271 -13.84 15.34 0.36
CA ASP A 271 -14.40 14.76 1.59
C ASP A 271 -14.02 15.57 2.86
N LYS A 272 -12.86 16.25 2.83
CA LYS A 272 -12.47 17.21 3.88
C LYS A 272 -13.43 18.40 3.95
N GLU A 273 -14.06 18.83 2.88
CA GLU A 273 -14.99 19.97 2.93
C GLU A 273 -16.35 19.58 3.53
N GLU A 274 -16.77 18.31 3.37
CA GLU A 274 -18.10 17.85 3.77
C GLU A 274 -18.17 17.24 5.20
N ASN A 275 -17.13 16.52 5.67
CA ASN A 275 -17.27 15.58 6.80
C ASN A 275 -16.38 15.83 8.03
N GLN A 276 -15.84 17.04 8.22
CA GLN A 276 -14.89 17.32 9.33
C GLN A 276 -15.45 17.13 10.74
N SER A 277 -16.73 17.42 10.99
CA SER A 277 -17.28 17.52 12.36
C SER A 277 -17.43 16.18 13.10
N HIS A 278 -17.32 15.05 12.40
CA HIS A 278 -17.59 13.71 12.97
C HIS A 278 -16.34 12.85 13.14
N ARG A 279 -15.15 13.37 12.79
CA ARG A 279 -13.89 12.61 12.82
C ARG A 279 -13.29 12.60 14.24
N ILE A 280 -12.83 11.43 14.68
CA ILE A 280 -12.15 11.26 15.98
C ILE A 280 -10.62 11.16 15.86
N ALA A 281 -10.10 10.91 14.65
CA ALA A 281 -8.67 10.83 14.38
C ALA A 281 -8.31 11.60 13.11
N THR A 282 -7.05 12.04 13.02
CA THR A 282 -6.52 12.68 11.82
C THR A 282 -6.50 11.64 10.68
N PRO A 283 -7.09 11.94 9.52
CA PRO A 283 -7.04 11.04 8.39
C PRO A 283 -5.60 10.72 7.97
N ALA A 284 -5.37 9.48 7.55
CA ALA A 284 -4.06 9.01 7.14
C ALA A 284 -4.16 8.15 5.89
N THR A 285 -3.21 8.35 4.98
CA THR A 285 -2.98 7.42 3.88
C THR A 285 -2.23 6.19 4.39
N LYS A 286 -2.76 5.00 4.13
CA LYS A 286 -2.20 3.70 4.52
C LYS A 286 -1.98 2.86 3.28
N LEU A 287 -0.86 2.13 3.23
CA LEU A 287 -0.63 1.10 2.22
C LEU A 287 -0.89 -0.27 2.87
N ILE A 288 -1.91 -0.99 2.42
CA ILE A 288 -2.31 -2.29 2.97
C ILE A 288 -2.43 -3.27 1.81
N ASN A 289 -1.69 -4.38 1.87
CA ASN A 289 -1.58 -5.34 0.75
C ASN A 289 -1.32 -4.66 -0.60
N SER A 290 -0.49 -3.61 -0.57
CA SER A 290 -0.12 -2.82 -1.74
C SER A 290 -1.26 -2.03 -2.41
N VAL A 291 -2.37 -1.88 -1.70
CA VAL A 291 -3.48 -1.00 -2.05
C VAL A 291 -3.40 0.25 -1.15
N GLN A 292 -3.46 1.42 -1.78
CA GLN A 292 -3.48 2.69 -1.07
C GLN A 292 -4.90 2.97 -0.58
N PHE A 293 -5.02 3.21 0.73
CA PHE A 293 -6.25 3.59 1.39
C PHE A 293 -6.11 4.96 2.04
N TYR A 294 -7.11 5.81 1.86
CA TYR A 294 -7.33 6.96 2.73
C TYR A 294 -8.23 6.50 3.87
N ALA A 295 -7.74 6.60 5.10
CA ALA A 295 -8.41 6.05 6.26
C ALA A 295 -8.65 7.09 7.34
N TYR A 296 -9.83 7.06 7.94
CA TYR A 296 -10.16 7.82 9.14
C TYR A 296 -11.24 7.12 9.94
N ASN A 297 -11.41 7.56 11.19
CA ASN A 297 -12.43 7.03 12.08
C ASN A 297 -13.47 8.12 12.37
N THR A 298 -14.73 7.73 12.46
CA THR A 298 -15.82 8.60 12.91
C THR A 298 -16.53 8.04 14.12
N TRP A 299 -17.25 8.93 14.81
CA TRP A 299 -18.16 8.54 15.87
C TRP A 299 -19.58 9.02 15.56
N HIS A 300 -20.43 8.11 15.10
CA HIS A 300 -21.85 8.36 14.86
C HIS A 300 -22.65 7.10 15.21
N MET A 301 -23.31 7.11 16.38
CA MET A 301 -24.02 5.93 16.93
C MET A 301 -23.12 4.68 17.07
N GLY A 302 -21.83 4.88 17.30
CA GLY A 302 -20.80 3.83 17.31
C GLY A 302 -19.49 4.35 16.70
N GLU A 303 -18.42 3.57 16.83
CA GLU A 303 -17.18 3.84 16.10
C GLU A 303 -17.24 3.19 14.73
N HIS A 304 -16.88 3.97 13.71
CA HIS A 304 -16.76 3.49 12.34
C HIS A 304 -15.35 3.73 11.83
N TRP A 305 -14.77 2.72 11.19
CA TRP A 305 -13.49 2.83 10.49
C TRP A 305 -13.74 2.87 9.00
N HIS A 306 -13.32 3.96 8.37
CA HIS A 306 -13.51 4.21 6.96
C HIS A 306 -12.20 3.99 6.22
N TYR A 307 -12.26 3.26 5.11
CA TYR A 307 -11.15 3.04 4.19
C TYR A 307 -11.63 3.30 2.77
N TYR A 308 -11.02 4.29 2.11
CA TYR A 308 -11.34 4.67 0.74
C TYR A 308 -10.16 4.32 -0.17
N THR A 309 -10.45 3.64 -1.27
CA THR A 309 -9.47 3.41 -2.33
C THR A 309 -10.08 3.75 -3.68
N LEU A 310 -9.23 3.89 -4.70
CA LEU A 310 -9.63 4.25 -6.05
C LEU A 310 -9.28 3.11 -7.02
N ILE A 311 -10.25 2.69 -7.81
CA ILE A 311 -10.06 1.80 -8.95
C ILE A 311 -10.86 2.33 -10.13
N ASN A 312 -10.28 2.35 -11.33
CA ASN A 312 -10.96 2.78 -12.56
C ASN A 312 -11.71 4.12 -12.40
N HIS A 313 -11.09 5.10 -11.74
CA HIS A 313 -11.67 6.40 -11.41
C HIS A 313 -12.86 6.39 -10.42
N GLN A 314 -13.24 5.24 -9.86
CA GLN A 314 -14.34 5.11 -8.91
C GLN A 314 -13.82 4.84 -7.49
N ILE A 315 -14.48 5.47 -6.52
CA ILE A 315 -14.14 5.28 -5.10
C ILE A 315 -14.86 4.05 -4.57
N ILE A 316 -14.07 3.14 -4.00
CA ILE A 316 -14.55 2.05 -3.17
C ILE A 316 -14.39 2.48 -1.72
N HIS A 317 -15.50 2.49 -0.99
CA HIS A 317 -15.53 2.79 0.43
C HIS A 317 -15.82 1.51 1.21
N LEU A 318 -14.86 1.06 2.01
CA LEU A 318 -15.05 0.02 3.02
C LEU A 318 -15.30 0.70 4.36
N ARG A 319 -16.47 0.45 4.95
CA ARG A 319 -16.87 0.94 6.27
C ARG A 319 -17.00 -0.23 7.22
N PHE A 320 -16.18 -0.24 8.28
CA PHE A 320 -16.35 -1.16 9.38
C PHE A 320 -17.08 -0.46 10.52
N GLY A 321 -18.16 -1.05 11.02
CA GLY A 321 -19.00 -0.45 12.07
C GLY A 321 -19.09 -1.33 13.31
N LEU A 322 -19.00 -0.70 14.48
CA LEU A 322 -19.25 -1.34 15.78
C LEU A 322 -20.44 -0.68 16.47
N SER A 323 -21.58 -1.39 16.51
CA SER A 323 -22.76 -0.94 17.25
C SER A 323 -22.65 -1.29 18.75
N ASP A 324 -22.97 -0.32 19.61
CA ASP A 324 -23.17 -0.45 21.07
C ASP A 324 -21.96 -0.79 21.97
N VAL A 325 -20.75 -0.95 21.45
CA VAL A 325 -19.59 -1.46 22.23
C VAL A 325 -18.95 -0.40 23.14
N ALA A 326 -19.12 0.88 22.82
CA ALA A 326 -18.06 1.85 23.08
C ALA A 326 -18.18 2.65 24.40
N THR A 327 -18.87 2.12 25.42
CA THR A 327 -18.93 2.76 26.76
C THR A 327 -18.56 1.86 27.94
N ALA A 328 -18.24 0.58 27.72
CA ALA A 328 -17.89 -0.36 28.78
C ALA A 328 -16.38 -0.72 28.75
N PRO A 329 -15.60 -0.56 29.83
CA PRO A 329 -14.17 -0.90 29.87
C PRO A 329 -13.85 -2.36 29.49
N GLU A 330 -14.79 -3.28 29.74
CA GLU A 330 -14.67 -4.70 29.42
C GLU A 330 -14.77 -5.00 27.92
N SER A 331 -15.12 -4.01 27.09
CA SER A 331 -15.23 -4.17 25.63
C SER A 331 -13.93 -3.90 24.86
N ALA A 332 -12.86 -3.46 25.53
CA ALA A 332 -11.57 -3.15 24.91
C ALA A 332 -10.90 -4.36 24.23
N SER A 333 -11.10 -5.56 24.75
CA SER A 333 -10.61 -6.80 24.13
C SER A 333 -11.36 -7.13 22.85
N LEU A 334 -12.69 -7.00 22.85
CA LEU A 334 -13.55 -7.16 21.68
C LEU A 334 -13.23 -6.11 20.61
N TYR A 335 -13.03 -4.87 21.02
CA TYR A 335 -12.60 -3.79 20.13
C TYR A 335 -11.28 -4.13 19.42
N SER A 336 -10.27 -4.58 20.19
CA SER A 336 -8.98 -4.99 19.65
C SER A 336 -9.10 -6.18 18.69
N GLU A 337 -9.97 -7.13 19.01
CA GLU A 337 -10.26 -8.29 18.15
C GLU A 337 -10.93 -7.87 16.84
N PHE A 338 -11.96 -7.03 16.90
CA PHE A 338 -12.64 -6.51 15.71
C PHE A 338 -11.73 -5.63 14.85
N GLN A 339 -10.86 -4.84 15.49
CA GLN A 339 -9.84 -4.08 14.78
C GLN A 339 -8.88 -5.02 14.06
N LYS A 340 -8.41 -6.10 14.72
CA LYS A 340 -7.58 -7.13 14.07
C LYS A 340 -8.30 -7.73 12.87
N VAL A 341 -9.54 -8.20 13.02
CA VAL A 341 -10.32 -8.79 11.91
C VAL A 341 -10.50 -7.80 10.75
N SER A 342 -10.73 -6.51 11.02
CA SER A 342 -10.83 -5.50 9.96
C SER A 342 -9.52 -5.32 9.20
N GLN A 343 -8.37 -5.33 9.90
CA GLN A 343 -7.05 -5.28 9.25
C GLN A 343 -6.77 -6.55 8.45
N ASP A 344 -7.16 -7.70 8.99
CA ASP A 344 -7.01 -9.00 8.35
C ASP A 344 -7.85 -9.06 7.05
N ILE A 345 -9.07 -8.51 7.03
CA ILE A 345 -9.86 -8.37 5.79
C ILE A 345 -9.15 -7.45 4.79
N LEU A 346 -8.74 -6.26 5.23
CA LEU A 346 -8.06 -5.27 4.37
C LEU A 346 -6.75 -5.81 3.77
N SER A 347 -6.01 -6.65 4.49
CA SER A 347 -4.76 -7.25 4.00
C SER A 347 -4.96 -8.32 2.94
N THR A 348 -6.20 -8.79 2.73
CA THR A 348 -6.53 -9.70 1.62
C THR A 348 -7.11 -8.95 0.42
N PHE A 349 -7.38 -7.65 0.56
CA PHE A 349 -7.95 -6.83 -0.50
C PHE A 349 -6.93 -6.66 -1.62
N LYS A 350 -7.38 -6.88 -2.86
CA LYS A 350 -6.56 -6.66 -4.05
C LYS A 350 -7.43 -6.36 -5.26
N PHE A 351 -6.84 -5.66 -6.22
CA PHE A 351 -7.44 -5.45 -7.53
C PHE A 351 -7.33 -6.72 -8.38
N ILE A 352 -8.35 -6.96 -9.19
CA ILE A 352 -8.39 -8.04 -10.17
C ILE A 352 -8.57 -7.43 -11.56
N SER A 353 -8.02 -8.09 -12.57
CA SER A 353 -8.27 -7.68 -13.96
C SER A 353 -9.75 -7.89 -14.30
N PRO A 354 -10.43 -6.90 -14.89
CA PRO A 354 -11.77 -7.11 -15.45
C PRO A 354 -11.69 -8.18 -16.55
N SER A 355 -12.70 -9.03 -16.61
CA SER A 355 -12.82 -10.16 -17.56
C SER A 355 -13.08 -9.73 -19.00
#